data_AF-A0A814XCW8-F1
#
_entry.id   AF-A0A814XCW8-F1
#
_cell.length_a   1.000
_cell.length_b   1.000
_cell.length_c   1.000
_cell.angle_alpha   90.00
_cell.angle_beta   90.00
_cell.angle_gamma   90.00
#
_symmetry.space_group_name_H-M   'P 1'
#
loop_
_entity.id
_entity.type
_entity.pdbx_description
1 polymer ?
#
loop_
_entity_poly.entity_id
_entity_poly.type
_entity_poly.pdbx_seq_one_letter_code
_entity_poly.pdbx_strand_id
1 'polypeptide(L)'
;MQKSYFICQQWFAEEKNDGRISIGITVEILSFVPSLFIYFSIKLNKKKRSRLMFSWWCLFFAYSLSFISVLISSFFITIRGIQSAEYLDDNDDFVLNHNEEYIHSREFSFTYHSRICNNRLNEGTSGSQTTQLNSPMSLAMGGNYLYIADYGNNRIIRYDTTTKTPDVYIAYDTTPLRNTYVHAPISIRYHAPITSLVIAQQLGYNVVRWTLGGKNWNLICGSVSSELNGTSRTLFNRICSVDVDSQTNTYVDTQ
;
A
#
# COMPACT_ATOMS: atom_id res chain seq x y z
N MET A 1 -13.03 15.97 12.22
CA MET A 1 -13.62 16.52 10.97
C MET A 1 -12.74 16.36 9.73
N GLN A 2 -11.40 16.22 9.83
CA GLN A 2 -10.52 16.05 8.65
C GLN A 2 -10.45 14.61 8.08
N LYS A 3 -10.64 13.57 8.88
CA LYS A 3 -10.56 12.16 8.40
C LYS A 3 -11.68 11.80 7.42
N SER A 4 -12.87 12.37 7.59
CA SER A 4 -14.04 12.11 6.73
C SER A 4 -13.88 12.71 5.32
N TYR A 5 -13.16 13.82 5.19
CA TYR A 5 -12.87 14.45 3.90
C TYR A 5 -11.83 13.64 3.10
N PHE A 6 -10.84 13.05 3.76
CA PHE A 6 -9.79 12.29 3.07
C PHE A 6 -10.30 10.97 2.48
N ILE A 7 -11.16 10.25 3.21
CA ILE A 7 -11.77 9.00 2.72
C ILE A 7 -12.69 9.27 1.52
N CYS A 8 -13.44 10.39 1.55
CA CYS A 8 -14.30 10.79 0.45
C CYS A 8 -13.48 11.20 -0.80
N GLN A 9 -12.34 11.89 -0.63
CA GLN A 9 -11.48 12.28 -1.76
C GLN A 9 -10.71 11.11 -2.39
N GLN A 10 -10.33 10.11 -1.59
CA GLN A 10 -9.64 8.92 -2.09
C GLN A 10 -10.59 8.02 -2.90
N TRP A 11 -11.86 7.92 -2.47
CA TRP A 11 -12.93 7.28 -3.24
C TRP A 11 -13.16 7.94 -4.62
N PHE A 12 -13.18 9.27 -4.68
CA PHE A 12 -13.35 10.01 -5.95
C PHE A 12 -12.17 9.85 -6.92
N ALA A 13 -10.98 9.51 -6.44
CA ALA A 13 -9.78 9.38 -7.27
C ALA A 13 -9.64 7.99 -7.91
N GLU A 14 -10.05 6.94 -7.20
CA GLU A 14 -9.92 5.54 -7.63
C GLU A 14 -11.01 5.14 -8.63
N GLU A 15 -12.16 5.79 -8.56
CA GLU A 15 -13.33 5.53 -9.40
C GLU A 15 -13.23 6.19 -10.81
N LYS A 16 -12.23 7.07 -11.01
CA LYS A 16 -12.00 7.82 -12.27
C LYS A 16 -11.41 6.98 -13.40
N ASN A 17 -10.81 5.82 -13.10
CA ASN A 17 -10.11 4.98 -14.09
C ASN A 17 -11.01 3.93 -14.77
N ASP A 18 -12.23 3.71 -14.29
CA ASP A 18 -13.04 2.56 -14.71
C ASP A 18 -14.14 2.88 -15.74
N GLY A 19 -14.23 4.13 -16.22
CA GLY A 19 -15.26 4.56 -17.19
C GLY A 19 -16.71 4.51 -16.67
N ARG A 20 -16.93 4.00 -15.45
CA ARG A 20 -18.24 3.75 -14.83
C ARG A 20 -18.90 5.01 -14.26
N ILE A 21 -18.12 5.98 -13.80
CA ILE A 21 -18.61 7.34 -13.45
C ILE A 21 -19.26 8.00 -14.67
N SER A 22 -18.71 7.78 -15.87
CA SER A 22 -19.25 8.38 -17.10
C SER A 22 -20.68 7.92 -17.35
N ILE A 23 -21.05 6.68 -17.02
CA ILE A 23 -22.40 6.16 -17.23
C ILE A 23 -23.39 6.77 -16.25
N GLY A 24 -23.03 6.86 -14.96
CA GLY A 24 -23.89 7.48 -13.94
C GLY A 24 -24.18 8.95 -14.23
N ILE A 25 -23.14 9.73 -14.54
CA ILE A 25 -23.26 11.15 -14.90
C ILE A 25 -24.06 11.32 -16.21
N THR A 26 -23.87 10.44 -17.20
CA THR A 26 -24.63 10.50 -18.47
C THR A 26 -26.12 10.24 -18.23
N VAL A 27 -26.48 9.27 -17.37
CA VAL A 27 -27.88 8.96 -17.05
C VAL A 27 -28.55 10.11 -16.29
N GLU A 28 -27.86 10.77 -15.36
CA GLU A 28 -28.39 11.95 -14.68
C GLU A 28 -28.58 13.13 -15.63
N ILE A 29 -27.63 13.41 -16.53
CA ILE A 29 -27.76 14.46 -17.55
C ILE A 29 -28.91 14.16 -18.52
N LEU A 30 -29.09 12.90 -18.93
CA LEU A 30 -30.19 12.47 -19.81
C LEU A 30 -31.56 12.64 -19.14
N SER A 31 -31.65 12.55 -17.80
CA SER A 31 -32.89 12.77 -17.06
C SER A 31 -33.40 14.23 -17.09
N PHE A 32 -32.52 15.20 -17.43
CA PHE A 32 -32.89 16.60 -17.63
C PHE A 32 -33.38 16.92 -19.05
N VAL A 33 -33.21 16.00 -20.01
CA VAL A 33 -33.61 16.24 -21.41
C VAL A 33 -35.12 16.43 -21.57
N PRO A 34 -36.00 15.64 -20.90
CA PRO A 34 -37.45 15.85 -20.99
C PRO A 34 -37.92 17.20 -20.44
N SER A 35 -37.30 17.69 -19.36
CA SER A 35 -37.67 18.97 -18.73
C SER A 35 -37.23 20.17 -19.58
N LEU A 36 -36.06 20.09 -20.23
CA LEU A 36 -35.65 21.08 -21.25
C LEU A 36 -36.58 21.08 -22.46
N PHE A 37 -37.04 19.91 -22.93
CA PHE A 37 -37.92 19.81 -24.09
C PHE A 37 -39.30 20.46 -23.82
N ILE A 38 -39.84 20.27 -22.61
CA ILE A 38 -41.07 20.95 -22.18
C ILE A 38 -40.88 22.47 -22.10
N TYR A 39 -39.76 22.93 -21.51
CA TYR A 39 -39.45 24.36 -21.43
C TYR A 39 -39.33 25.02 -22.82
N PHE A 40 -38.62 24.40 -23.76
CA PHE A 40 -38.51 24.89 -25.13
C PHE A 40 -39.84 24.85 -25.89
N SER A 41 -40.65 23.80 -25.68
CA SER A 41 -42.00 23.70 -26.27
C SER A 41 -42.92 24.82 -25.81
N ILE A 42 -42.86 25.20 -24.52
CA ILE A 42 -43.61 26.35 -23.97
C ILE A 42 -43.07 27.69 -24.54
N LYS A 43 -41.75 27.82 -24.69
CA LYS A 43 -41.11 29.05 -25.20
C LYS A 43 -41.36 29.28 -26.71
N LEU A 44 -41.38 28.23 -27.52
CA LEU A 44 -41.66 28.28 -28.96
C LEU A 44 -43.14 28.61 -29.26
N ASN A 45 -44.06 28.21 -28.38
CA ASN A 45 -45.49 28.51 -28.53
C ASN A 45 -45.87 29.97 -28.26
N LYS A 46 -44.95 30.81 -27.75
CA LYS A 46 -45.20 32.26 -27.60
C LYS A 46 -45.34 32.99 -28.95
N LYS A 47 -44.95 32.37 -30.08
CA LYS A 47 -44.99 33.00 -31.41
C LYS A 47 -46.17 32.56 -32.30
N LYS A 48 -46.97 31.56 -31.90
CA LYS A 48 -48.21 31.18 -32.57
C LYS A 48 -49.22 30.69 -31.54
N ARG A 49 -50.29 31.46 -31.36
CA ARG A 49 -51.41 31.15 -30.46
C ARG A 49 -52.24 29.99 -31.03
N SER A 50 -51.72 28.77 -31.02
CA SER A 50 -52.52 27.57 -31.27
C SER A 50 -52.65 26.76 -29.98
N ARG A 51 -53.89 26.51 -29.58
CA ARG A 51 -54.29 25.70 -28.43
C ARG A 51 -53.75 24.27 -28.55
N LEU A 52 -52.50 24.02 -28.19
CA LEU A 52 -52.08 22.71 -27.71
C LEU A 52 -52.18 22.76 -26.19
N MET A 53 -53.38 22.48 -25.67
CA MET A 53 -53.55 22.19 -24.26
C MET A 53 -52.86 20.85 -24.00
N PHE A 54 -51.61 20.90 -23.52
CA PHE A 54 -50.96 19.71 -22.98
C PHE A 54 -51.83 19.21 -21.83
N SER A 55 -52.51 18.08 -22.06
CA SER A 55 -53.37 17.45 -21.08
C SER A 55 -52.54 17.13 -19.84
N TRP A 56 -53.04 17.50 -18.66
CA TRP A 56 -52.32 17.37 -17.38
C TRP A 56 -51.81 15.95 -17.10
N TRP A 57 -52.43 14.94 -17.72
CA TRP A 57 -51.99 13.54 -17.70
C TRP A 57 -50.55 13.34 -18.21
N CYS A 58 -50.10 14.11 -19.21
CA CYS A 58 -48.73 14.00 -19.71
C CYS A 58 -47.68 14.42 -18.67
N LEU A 59 -47.99 15.41 -17.83
CA LEU A 59 -47.12 15.80 -16.72
C LEU A 59 -47.08 14.69 -15.68
N PHE A 60 -48.23 14.08 -15.36
CA PHE A 60 -48.29 12.95 -14.44
C PHE A 60 -47.41 11.79 -14.90
N PHE A 61 -47.53 11.37 -16.17
CA PHE A 61 -46.69 10.30 -16.74
C PHE A 61 -45.19 10.65 -16.74
N ALA A 62 -44.82 11.89 -17.03
CA ALA A 62 -43.43 12.33 -17.02
C ALA A 62 -42.82 12.29 -15.60
N TYR A 63 -43.55 12.77 -14.59
CA TYR A 63 -43.09 12.72 -13.20
C TYR A 63 -43.05 11.29 -12.65
N SER A 64 -44.02 10.45 -13.02
CA SER A 64 -44.00 9.02 -12.65
C SER A 64 -42.79 8.29 -13.24
N LEU A 65 -42.43 8.57 -14.50
CA LEU A 65 -41.27 7.94 -15.13
C LEU A 65 -39.95 8.39 -14.49
N SER A 66 -39.84 9.67 -14.11
CA SER A 66 -38.67 10.19 -13.38
C SER A 66 -38.56 9.61 -11.96
N PHE A 67 -39.67 9.35 -11.28
CA PHE A 67 -39.65 8.73 -9.97
C PHE A 67 -39.19 7.27 -10.06
N ILE A 68 -39.67 6.53 -11.07
CA ILE A 68 -39.24 5.15 -11.33
C ILE A 68 -37.74 5.10 -11.66
N SER A 69 -37.21 6.05 -12.44
CA SER A 69 -35.77 6.06 -12.75
C SER A 69 -34.90 6.28 -11.51
N VAL A 70 -35.31 7.16 -10.59
CA VAL A 70 -34.59 7.38 -9.32
C VAL A 70 -34.62 6.13 -8.44
N LEU A 71 -35.75 5.43 -8.36
CA LEU A 71 -35.84 4.18 -7.61
C LEU A 71 -34.95 3.09 -8.18
N ILE A 72 -34.91 2.95 -9.51
CA ILE A 72 -34.04 1.98 -10.19
C ILE A 72 -32.57 2.32 -9.92
N SER A 73 -32.16 3.58 -10.03
CA SER A 73 -30.80 4.02 -9.72
C SER A 73 -30.41 3.77 -8.26
N SER A 74 -31.29 4.10 -7.30
CA SER A 74 -31.06 3.84 -5.88
C SER A 74 -30.89 2.35 -5.61
N PHE A 75 -31.69 1.49 -6.24
CA PHE A 75 -31.59 0.04 -6.08
C PHE A 75 -30.24 -0.51 -6.54
N PHE A 76 -29.74 -0.05 -7.70
CA PHE A 76 -28.43 -0.45 -8.20
C PHE A 76 -27.27 0.06 -7.32
N ILE A 77 -27.38 1.26 -6.74
CA ILE A 77 -26.40 1.78 -5.77
C ILE A 77 -26.36 0.89 -4.52
N THR A 78 -27.52 0.49 -3.99
CA THR A 78 -27.58 -0.37 -2.80
C THR A 78 -27.01 -1.76 -3.05
N ILE A 79 -27.34 -2.39 -4.19
CA ILE A 79 -26.76 -3.70 -4.56
C ILE A 79 -25.24 -3.62 -4.70
N ARG A 80 -24.74 -2.57 -5.36
CA ARG A 80 -23.29 -2.35 -5.52
C ARG A 80 -22.61 -2.16 -4.17
N GLY A 81 -23.21 -1.38 -3.26
CA GLY A 81 -22.73 -1.16 -1.90
C GLY A 81 -22.62 -2.46 -1.09
N ILE A 82 -23.62 -3.34 -1.20
CA ILE A 82 -23.63 -4.65 -0.53
C ILE A 82 -22.53 -5.56 -1.11
N GLN A 83 -22.41 -5.62 -2.43
CA GLN A 83 -21.42 -6.47 -3.11
C GLN A 83 -19.98 -6.02 -2.83
N SER A 84 -19.75 -4.72 -2.64
CA SER A 84 -18.46 -4.19 -2.16
C SER A 84 -18.21 -4.44 -0.68
N ALA A 85 -19.24 -4.55 0.15
CA ALA A 85 -19.08 -4.94 1.55
C ALA A 85 -18.74 -6.43 1.67
N GLU A 86 -19.38 -7.30 0.89
CA GLU A 86 -19.11 -8.74 0.84
C GLU A 86 -17.72 -9.04 0.24
N TYR A 87 -17.26 -8.26 -0.75
CA TYR A 87 -15.90 -8.36 -1.31
C TYR A 87 -14.79 -7.94 -0.33
N LEU A 88 -15.09 -7.05 0.63
CA LEU A 88 -14.16 -6.69 1.70
C LEU A 88 -14.17 -7.74 2.82
N ASP A 89 -15.32 -8.37 3.11
CA ASP A 89 -15.45 -9.42 4.13
C ASP A 89 -14.77 -10.74 3.72
N ASP A 90 -14.78 -11.09 2.43
CA ASP A 90 -14.13 -12.31 1.93
C ASP A 90 -12.60 -12.20 1.76
N ASN A 91 -12.03 -10.98 1.82
CA ASN A 91 -10.58 -10.75 1.71
C ASN A 91 -9.92 -10.35 3.04
N ASP A 92 -10.69 -9.98 4.06
CA ASP A 92 -10.19 -9.71 5.40
C ASP A 92 -10.41 -10.93 6.31
N ASP A 93 -9.71 -12.02 6.02
CA ASP A 93 -9.29 -12.96 7.07
C ASP A 93 -8.12 -12.31 7.86
N PHE A 94 -8.34 -11.08 8.33
CA PHE A 94 -7.50 -10.37 9.28
C PHE A 94 -8.19 -10.45 10.63
N VAL A 95 -7.76 -11.43 11.43
CA VAL A 95 -8.16 -11.62 12.82
C VAL A 95 -7.90 -10.33 13.60
N LEU A 96 -8.92 -9.49 13.73
CA LEU A 96 -8.94 -8.38 14.67
C LEU A 96 -9.22 -8.95 16.05
N ASN A 97 -8.15 -9.26 16.79
CA ASN A 97 -8.24 -9.34 18.23
C ASN A 97 -8.53 -7.91 18.73
N HIS A 98 -9.78 -7.66 19.10
CA HIS A 98 -10.19 -6.48 19.86
C HIS A 98 -9.22 -6.29 21.02
N ASN A 99 -8.57 -5.13 21.09
CA ASN A 99 -8.22 -4.39 22.30
C ASN A 99 -7.43 -3.13 21.92
N GLU A 100 -8.14 -2.05 21.59
CA GLU A 100 -7.62 -0.70 21.85
C GLU A 100 -7.90 -0.36 23.31
N GLU A 101 -6.88 -0.45 24.18
CA GLU A 101 -6.88 0.21 25.47
C GLU A 101 -5.56 0.99 25.67
N TYR A 102 -5.71 2.31 25.69
CA TYR A 102 -4.91 3.35 26.34
C TYR A 102 -3.41 3.15 26.57
N ILE A 103 -2.66 4.13 26.04
CA ILE A 103 -1.27 4.47 26.35
C ILE A 103 -1.06 4.60 27.86
N HIS A 104 -0.21 3.74 28.45
CA HIS A 104 0.71 4.11 29.52
C HIS A 104 1.87 3.11 29.64
N SER A 105 3.04 3.56 29.22
CA SER A 105 4.37 3.18 29.74
C SER A 105 4.43 1.96 30.67
N ARG A 106 4.76 0.75 30.17
CA ARG A 106 5.61 -0.27 30.84
C ARG A 106 6.19 -1.23 29.80
N GLU A 107 7.53 -1.38 29.85
CA GLU A 107 8.36 -2.47 29.34
C GLU A 107 7.92 -3.19 28.05
N PHE A 108 8.53 -2.82 26.93
CA PHE A 108 8.55 -3.65 25.72
C PHE A 108 9.37 -4.92 25.99
N SER A 109 8.74 -5.92 26.58
CA SER A 109 9.24 -7.29 26.54
C SER A 109 8.80 -7.90 25.21
N PHE A 110 9.73 -8.03 24.27
CA PHE A 110 9.50 -8.78 23.03
C PHE A 110 9.29 -10.26 23.38
N THR A 111 8.04 -10.68 23.61
CA THR A 111 7.71 -12.09 23.70
C THR A 111 7.84 -12.70 22.30
N TYR A 112 9.00 -13.30 22.03
CA TYR A 112 9.27 -14.10 20.83
C TYR A 112 8.23 -15.22 20.70
N HIS A 113 7.14 -14.97 19.97
CA HIS A 113 6.27 -16.04 19.49
C HIS A 113 6.91 -16.66 18.25
N SER A 114 7.90 -17.52 18.50
CA SER A 114 8.42 -18.46 17.52
C SER A 114 7.32 -19.47 17.16
N ARG A 115 6.41 -19.10 16.25
CA ARG A 115 5.54 -20.04 15.55
C ARG A 115 5.46 -19.69 14.06
N ILE A 116 6.62 -19.71 13.39
CA ILE A 116 6.64 -20.05 11.97
C ILE A 116 6.75 -21.58 11.92
N CYS A 117 5.62 -22.26 11.93
CA CYS A 117 5.58 -23.71 11.79
C CYS A 117 5.56 -24.10 10.31
N ASN A 118 6.43 -25.06 9.96
CA ASN A 118 6.51 -25.86 8.73
C ASN A 118 7.35 -25.34 7.54
N ASN A 119 8.66 -25.50 7.74
CA ASN A 119 9.62 -26.29 6.93
C ASN A 119 10.83 -25.56 6.35
N ARG A 120 12.01 -26.14 6.67
CA ARG A 120 13.39 -25.95 6.17
C ARG A 120 14.31 -24.89 6.78
N LEU A 121 13.85 -23.96 7.62
CA LEU A 121 14.74 -23.32 8.60
C LEU A 121 14.86 -24.25 9.81
N ASN A 122 15.59 -25.36 9.67
CA ASN A 122 15.58 -26.42 10.68
C ASN A 122 16.45 -26.05 11.91
N GLU A 123 15.80 -26.22 13.06
CA GLU A 123 16.34 -26.44 14.42
C GLU A 123 16.74 -25.25 15.29
N GLY A 124 16.04 -24.11 15.28
CA GLY A 124 15.98 -23.17 16.43
C GLY A 124 17.30 -22.76 17.11
N THR A 125 18.43 -22.93 16.42
CA THR A 125 19.79 -22.83 16.96
C THR A 125 20.46 -21.70 16.21
N SER A 126 21.12 -20.83 16.98
CA SER A 126 21.94 -19.77 16.38
C SER A 126 23.07 -20.42 15.58
N GLY A 127 23.31 -19.92 14.37
CA GLY A 127 24.35 -20.44 13.51
C GLY A 127 24.47 -19.67 12.20
N SER A 128 25.44 -20.04 11.39
CA SER A 128 25.82 -19.36 10.15
C SER A 128 25.45 -20.13 8.88
N GLN A 129 24.81 -21.29 8.99
CA GLN A 129 24.32 -22.03 7.83
C GLN A 129 23.13 -21.31 7.18
N THR A 130 22.81 -21.62 5.92
CA THR A 130 21.72 -20.96 5.16
C THR A 130 20.34 -21.15 5.81
N THR A 131 20.19 -22.21 6.59
CA THR A 131 18.96 -22.56 7.32
C THR A 131 18.95 -22.05 8.76
N GLN A 132 20.02 -21.41 9.21
CA GLN A 132 20.21 -20.89 10.57
C GLN A 132 20.28 -19.36 10.54
N LEU A 133 19.92 -18.72 11.65
CA LEU A 133 19.95 -17.27 11.82
C LEU A 133 20.73 -16.93 13.09
N ASN A 134 21.39 -15.78 13.12
CA ASN A 134 22.12 -15.27 14.27
C ASN A 134 21.67 -13.83 14.55
N SER A 135 20.86 -13.64 15.59
CA SER A 135 20.29 -12.34 15.98
C SER A 135 19.61 -11.58 14.82
N PRO A 136 18.61 -12.15 14.12
CA PRO A 136 17.95 -11.44 13.04
C PRO A 136 17.23 -10.18 13.56
N MET A 137 17.33 -9.07 12.83
CA MET A 137 16.83 -7.76 13.29
C MET A 137 15.59 -7.26 12.53
N SER A 138 15.37 -7.74 11.30
CA SER A 138 14.29 -7.23 10.44
C SER A 138 13.88 -8.25 9.38
N LEU A 139 12.63 -8.11 8.93
CA LEU A 139 11.98 -8.93 7.92
C LEU A 139 11.29 -8.02 6.90
N ALA A 140 11.33 -8.38 5.62
CA ALA A 140 10.59 -7.69 4.57
C ALA A 140 10.00 -8.69 3.57
N MET A 141 8.72 -8.51 3.22
CA MET A 141 8.04 -9.33 2.23
C MET A 141 8.06 -8.63 0.86
N GLY A 142 8.52 -9.32 -0.19
CA GLY A 142 8.47 -8.84 -1.56
C GLY A 142 8.09 -9.95 -2.53
N GLY A 143 6.87 -9.89 -3.07
CA GLY A 143 6.31 -10.98 -3.87
C GLY A 143 6.30 -12.29 -3.07
N ASN A 144 6.93 -13.34 -3.60
CA ASN A 144 7.05 -14.66 -2.95
C ASN A 144 8.32 -14.80 -2.09
N TYR A 145 9.07 -13.72 -1.88
CA TYR A 145 10.37 -13.76 -1.21
C TYR A 145 10.36 -12.99 0.10
N LEU A 146 10.62 -13.70 1.20
CA LEU A 146 10.85 -13.13 2.52
C LEU A 146 12.34 -12.83 2.66
N TYR A 147 12.68 -11.56 2.85
CA TYR A 147 14.04 -11.11 3.10
C TYR A 147 14.25 -10.94 4.60
N ILE A 148 15.35 -11.48 5.11
CA ILE A 148 15.67 -11.53 6.53
C ILE A 148 17.01 -10.86 6.75
N ALA A 149 17.05 -9.84 7.61
CA ALA A 149 18.27 -9.18 8.04
C ALA A 149 18.95 -10.02 9.12
N ASP A 150 19.85 -10.91 8.71
CA ASP A 150 20.60 -11.79 9.61
C ASP A 150 21.83 -11.03 10.13
N TYR A 151 21.56 -10.12 11.08
CA TYR A 151 22.50 -9.11 11.58
C TYR A 151 23.78 -9.73 12.13
N GLY A 152 23.68 -10.76 12.98
CA GLY A 152 24.84 -11.38 13.62
C GLY A 152 25.75 -12.13 12.65
N ASN A 153 25.23 -12.51 11.48
CA ASN A 153 26.01 -13.12 10.40
C ASN A 153 26.37 -12.13 9.28
N ASN A 154 26.03 -10.84 9.43
CA ASN A 154 26.25 -9.79 8.43
C ASN A 154 25.74 -10.17 7.02
N ARG A 155 24.52 -10.69 6.93
CA ARG A 155 23.96 -11.13 5.66
C ARG A 155 22.46 -10.90 5.57
N ILE A 156 21.94 -11.04 4.36
CA ILE A 156 20.52 -11.06 4.06
C ILE A 156 20.18 -12.45 3.52
N ILE A 157 19.32 -13.16 4.24
CA ILE A 157 18.74 -14.40 3.77
C ILE A 157 17.48 -14.07 2.98
N ARG A 158 17.31 -14.70 1.83
CA ARG A 158 16.04 -14.71 1.11
C ARG A 158 15.42 -16.09 1.29
N TYR A 159 14.13 -16.11 1.57
CA TYR A 159 13.36 -17.33 1.71
C TYR A 159 12.21 -17.29 0.72
N ASP A 160 12.21 -18.22 -0.22
CA ASP A 160 11.11 -18.42 -1.15
C ASP A 160 9.95 -19.10 -0.42
N THR A 161 8.83 -18.41 -0.27
CA THR A 161 7.65 -18.91 0.44
C THR A 161 6.88 -19.97 -0.37
N THR A 162 7.11 -20.04 -1.69
CA THR A 162 6.47 -21.01 -2.58
C THR A 162 7.22 -22.34 -2.55
N THR A 163 8.53 -22.31 -2.73
CA THR A 163 9.38 -23.52 -2.74
C THR A 163 9.87 -23.91 -1.34
N LYS A 164 9.71 -23.02 -0.36
CA LYS A 164 10.15 -23.18 1.04
C LYS A 164 11.66 -23.38 1.15
N THR A 165 12.44 -22.64 0.36
CA THR A 165 13.91 -22.76 0.35
C THR A 165 14.58 -21.44 0.75
N PRO A 166 15.47 -21.45 1.76
CA PRO A 166 16.33 -20.32 2.04
C PRO A 166 17.57 -20.30 1.14
N ASP A 167 17.97 -19.11 0.70
CA ASP A 167 19.20 -18.83 0.00
C ASP A 167 19.90 -17.60 0.59
N VAL A 168 21.23 -17.60 0.56
CA VAL A 168 22.01 -16.40 0.95
C VAL A 168 21.92 -15.42 -0.20
N TYR A 169 21.15 -14.35 0.00
CA TYR A 169 20.89 -13.38 -1.06
C TYR A 169 22.01 -12.36 -1.17
N ILE A 170 22.44 -11.80 -0.04
CA ILE A 170 23.56 -10.85 0.04
C ILE A 170 24.37 -11.20 1.29
N ALA A 171 25.70 -11.26 1.19
CA ALA A 171 26.57 -11.57 2.33
C ALA A 171 27.67 -10.54 2.48
N TYR A 172 28.23 -10.44 3.69
CA TYR A 172 29.47 -9.72 3.94
C TYR A 172 30.65 -10.41 3.24
N ASP A 173 31.46 -9.63 2.52
CA ASP A 173 32.69 -10.10 1.90
C ASP A 173 33.73 -8.97 1.97
N THR A 174 34.95 -9.30 2.38
CA THR A 174 36.05 -8.33 2.53
C THR A 174 36.89 -8.16 1.27
N THR A 175 36.72 -9.04 0.29
CA THR A 175 37.49 -9.09 -0.94
C THR A 175 36.95 -8.24 -2.11
N PRO A 176 35.64 -7.92 -2.21
CA PRO A 176 35.10 -7.08 -3.27
C PRO A 176 34.90 -5.61 -2.84
N LEU A 177 34.54 -4.78 -3.82
CA LEU A 177 34.20 -3.36 -3.62
C LEU A 177 33.14 -3.20 -2.52
N ARG A 178 33.21 -2.12 -1.74
CA ARG A 178 32.29 -1.85 -0.60
C ARG A 178 30.81 -1.95 -0.98
N ASN A 179 30.47 -1.68 -2.23
CA ASN A 179 29.10 -1.68 -2.72
C ASN A 179 28.53 -3.05 -3.07
N THR A 180 29.26 -4.16 -2.86
CA THR A 180 28.78 -5.50 -3.23
C THR A 180 28.34 -6.35 -2.04
N TYR A 181 28.48 -5.83 -0.82
CA TYR A 181 28.19 -6.57 0.40
C TYR A 181 27.40 -5.72 1.40
N VAL A 182 26.85 -6.39 2.41
CA VAL A 182 26.17 -5.73 3.53
C VAL A 182 26.93 -5.93 4.83
N HIS A 183 26.89 -4.94 5.73
CA HIS A 183 27.56 -4.99 7.02
C HIS A 183 26.58 -4.68 8.16
N ALA A 184 26.26 -5.69 8.95
CA ALA A 184 25.33 -5.62 10.08
C ALA A 184 23.98 -4.99 9.69
N PRO A 185 23.22 -5.61 8.76
CA PRO A 185 21.93 -5.08 8.34
C PRO A 185 20.94 -5.08 9.50
N ILE A 186 20.35 -3.92 9.82
CA ILE A 186 19.44 -3.76 10.95
C ILE A 186 17.98 -3.65 10.53
N SER A 187 17.72 -3.02 9.39
CA SER A 187 16.37 -2.83 8.86
C SER A 187 16.35 -3.01 7.35
N ILE A 188 15.35 -3.72 6.85
CA ILE A 188 15.14 -3.98 5.42
C ILE A 188 13.71 -3.60 5.08
N ARG A 189 13.53 -2.91 3.96
CA ARG A 189 12.20 -2.63 3.39
C ARG A 189 12.17 -2.96 1.91
N TYR A 190 11.16 -3.70 1.50
CA TYR A 190 10.90 -3.95 0.09
C TYR A 190 10.13 -2.77 -0.50
N HIS A 191 10.63 -2.26 -1.62
CA HIS A 191 10.01 -1.19 -2.37
C HIS A 191 9.53 -1.74 -3.72
N ALA A 192 8.21 -1.96 -3.82
CA ALA A 192 7.58 -2.64 -4.95
C ALA A 192 7.71 -1.92 -6.30
N PRO A 193 7.55 -0.59 -6.42
CA PRO A 193 7.53 0.10 -7.72
C PRO A 193 8.77 -0.09 -8.60
N ILE A 194 9.95 -0.25 -7.99
CA ILE A 194 11.23 -0.47 -8.71
C ILE A 194 11.92 -1.76 -8.28
N THR A 195 11.18 -2.68 -7.64
CA THR A 195 11.67 -4.01 -7.23
C THR A 195 13.04 -3.93 -6.55
N SER A 196 13.13 -3.18 -5.45
CA SER A 196 14.40 -2.94 -4.75
C SER A 196 14.24 -3.11 -3.25
N LEU A 197 15.33 -3.47 -2.57
CA LEU A 197 15.43 -3.47 -1.12
C LEU A 197 16.14 -2.20 -0.66
N VAL A 198 15.54 -1.51 0.29
CA VAL A 198 16.21 -0.45 1.06
C VAL A 198 16.74 -1.08 2.34
N ILE A 199 18.04 -0.97 2.57
CA ILE A 199 18.75 -1.67 3.64
C ILE A 199 19.47 -0.62 4.48
N ALA A 200 19.17 -0.60 5.77
CA ALA A 200 19.91 0.16 6.77
C ALA A 200 21.01 -0.71 7.40
N GLN A 201 22.21 -0.15 7.50
CA GLN A 201 23.41 -0.89 7.92
C GLN A 201 24.05 -0.23 9.13
N GLN A 202 24.16 -0.97 10.25
CA GLN A 202 24.64 -0.42 11.52
C GLN A 202 26.15 -0.16 11.49
N LEU A 203 26.94 -1.16 11.06
CA LEU A 203 28.40 -1.03 10.87
C LEU A 203 28.74 -0.49 9.45
N GLY A 204 27.72 -0.36 8.61
CA GLY A 204 27.80 0.36 7.35
C GLY A 204 27.73 1.88 7.52
N TYR A 205 27.06 2.37 8.57
CA TYR A 205 26.65 3.76 8.80
C TYR A 205 26.00 4.40 7.57
N ASN A 206 25.24 3.62 6.82
CA ASN A 206 24.57 4.07 5.62
C ASN A 206 23.26 3.34 5.37
N VAL A 207 22.43 3.98 4.55
CA VAL A 207 21.22 3.39 3.99
C VAL A 207 21.45 3.25 2.50
N VAL A 208 21.26 2.02 2.02
CA VAL A 208 21.59 1.65 0.65
C VAL A 208 20.38 1.05 -0.03
N ARG A 209 20.33 1.19 -1.35
CA ARG A 209 19.33 0.56 -2.20
C ARG A 209 19.96 -0.57 -2.98
N TRP A 210 19.45 -1.78 -2.80
CA TRP A 210 19.83 -2.95 -3.56
C TRP A 210 18.72 -3.30 -4.56
N THR A 211 18.97 -3.11 -5.85
CA THR A 211 18.02 -3.51 -6.89
C THR A 211 17.99 -5.04 -7.01
N LEU A 212 16.80 -5.64 -7.06
CA LEU A 212 16.70 -7.09 -7.21
C LEU A 212 17.35 -7.56 -8.52
N GLY A 213 18.21 -8.59 -8.44
CA GLY A 213 19.03 -9.06 -9.58
C GLY A 213 20.30 -8.26 -9.84
N GLY A 214 20.50 -7.14 -9.14
CA GLY A 214 21.76 -6.41 -9.13
C GLY A 214 22.83 -7.11 -8.28
N LYS A 215 24.10 -6.81 -8.57
CA LYS A 215 25.26 -7.30 -7.79
C LYS A 215 25.80 -6.29 -6.79
N ASN A 216 25.37 -5.03 -6.92
CA ASN A 216 25.88 -3.91 -6.13
C ASN A 216 24.70 -3.06 -5.63
N TRP A 217 24.86 -2.44 -4.48
CA TRP A 217 23.95 -1.40 -3.99
C TRP A 217 24.35 -0.01 -4.44
N ASN A 218 23.37 0.89 -4.49
CA ASN A 218 23.55 2.33 -4.63
C ASN A 218 23.32 3.02 -3.29
N LEU A 219 24.10 4.05 -2.98
CA LEU A 219 23.92 4.82 -1.74
C LEU A 219 22.64 5.66 -1.83
N ILE A 220 21.82 5.65 -0.77
CA ILE A 220 20.73 6.64 -0.59
C ILE A 220 21.23 7.78 0.29
N CYS A 221 21.75 7.44 1.48
CA CYS A 221 22.30 8.42 2.43
C CYS A 221 23.33 7.75 3.36
N GLY A 222 24.19 8.56 3.99
CA GLY A 222 25.35 8.09 4.76
C GLY A 222 26.64 8.17 3.95
N SER A 223 27.63 7.36 4.32
CA SER A 223 28.94 7.34 3.66
C SER A 223 29.04 6.26 2.57
N VAL A 224 29.72 6.59 1.46
CA VAL A 224 30.14 5.64 0.41
C VAL A 224 31.41 4.86 0.79
N SER A 225 32.25 5.43 1.66
CA SER A 225 33.53 4.86 2.10
C SER A 225 33.50 4.57 3.59
N SER A 226 33.76 3.29 3.92
CA SER A 226 34.18 2.73 5.23
C SER A 226 33.80 3.52 6.49
N GLU A 227 32.91 2.95 7.30
CA GLU A 227 32.90 3.02 8.79
C GLU A 227 32.98 4.39 9.49
N LEU A 228 32.90 5.49 8.73
CA LEU A 228 32.93 6.84 9.27
C LEU A 228 31.56 7.12 9.88
N ASN A 229 31.47 6.90 11.18
CA ASN A 229 30.45 7.50 12.01
C ASN A 229 30.76 9.00 12.17
N GLY A 230 29.72 9.80 12.33
CA GLY A 230 29.89 11.22 12.57
C GLY A 230 28.57 11.89 12.88
N THR A 231 28.66 13.07 13.49
CA THR A 231 27.51 13.93 13.84
C THR A 231 27.17 14.93 12.75
N SER A 232 27.87 14.86 11.61
CA SER A 232 27.59 15.69 10.44
C SER A 232 26.24 15.30 9.82
N ARG A 233 25.55 16.24 9.17
CA ARG A 233 24.24 16.03 8.54
C ARG A 233 24.18 14.89 7.52
N THR A 234 25.34 14.42 7.05
CA THR A 234 25.46 13.37 6.02
C THR A 234 25.92 12.03 6.58
N LEU A 235 26.20 11.92 7.88
CA LEU A 235 26.73 10.72 8.53
C LEU A 235 25.78 10.24 9.61
N PHE A 236 25.75 8.92 9.81
CA PHE A 236 24.94 8.28 10.84
C PHE A 236 25.85 7.73 11.94
N ASN A 237 25.44 7.90 13.19
CA ASN A 237 26.14 7.29 14.32
C ASN A 237 25.48 5.97 14.76
N ARG A 238 24.15 5.91 14.67
CA ARG A 238 23.37 4.70 14.90
C ARG A 238 22.09 4.76 14.08
N ILE A 239 21.88 3.75 13.25
CA ILE A 239 20.65 3.64 12.45
C ILE A 239 19.76 2.63 13.15
N CYS A 240 18.51 2.99 13.39
CA CYS A 240 17.55 2.13 14.08
C CYS A 240 16.61 1.45 13.10
N SER A 241 16.04 2.22 12.17
CA SER A 241 15.08 1.70 11.21
C SER A 241 15.08 2.54 9.93
N VAL A 242 14.54 1.95 8.86
CA VAL A 242 14.28 2.63 7.61
C VAL A 242 12.84 2.35 7.16
N ASP A 243 12.24 3.36 6.54
CA ASP A 243 10.97 3.28 5.83
C ASP A 243 11.11 3.89 4.43
N VAL A 244 10.28 3.45 3.50
CA VAL A 244 10.23 3.94 2.13
C VAL A 244 8.77 4.07 1.71
N ASP A 245 8.40 5.22 1.14
CA ASP A 245 7.06 5.42 0.60
C ASP A 245 6.92 4.94 -0.85
N SER A 246 5.70 4.96 -1.37
CA SER A 246 5.41 4.59 -2.76
C SER A 246 5.99 5.56 -3.80
N GLN A 247 6.45 6.75 -3.38
CA GLN A 247 7.04 7.79 -4.22
C GLN A 247 8.57 7.81 -4.14
N THR A 248 9.17 6.79 -3.52
CA THR A 248 10.62 6.55 -3.35
C THR A 248 11.34 7.38 -2.29
N ASN A 249 10.62 8.20 -1.52
CA ASN A 249 11.21 8.92 -0.39
C ASN A 249 11.59 7.91 0.70
N THR A 250 12.76 8.11 1.29
CA THR A 250 13.30 7.22 2.32
C THR A 250 13.37 7.97 3.64
N TYR A 251 12.78 7.39 4.68
CA TYR A 251 12.75 7.92 6.04
C TYR A 251 13.68 7.06 6.89
N VAL A 252 14.61 7.69 7.59
CA VAL A 252 15.62 6.99 8.40
C VAL A 252 15.46 7.44 9.84
N ASP A 253 15.29 6.46 10.72
CA ASP A 253 15.29 6.69 12.16
C ASP A 253 16.69 6.47 12.72
N THR A 254 17.16 7.44 13.50
CA THR A 254 18.53 7.51 14.02
C THR A 254 18.51 7.91 15.49
N GLN A 255 19.34 7.25 16.30
CA GLN A 255 19.52 7.58 17.73
C GLN A 255 20.84 8.28 17.98
#